data_AF-A0A7G8Q3T1-F1
#
_entry.id   AF-A0A7G8Q3T1-F1
#
_cell.length_a   1.000
_cell.length_b   1.000
_cell.length_c   1.000
_cell.angle_alpha   90.00
_cell.angle_beta   90.00
_cell.angle_gamma   90.00
#
_symmetry.space_group_name_H-M   'P 1'
#
loop_
_entity.id
_entity.type
_entity.pdbx_description
1 polymer ?
#
loop_
_entity_poly.entity_id
_entity_poly.type
_entity_poly.pdbx_seq_one_letter_code
_entity_poly.pdbx_strand_id
1 'polypeptide(L)'
;MRPNAVNASNLARRSGLPIWHIRRMLIGAPMHANDAVRLASALNTSALYWLVLQARYDLEQVLRESAPGVTVTKGWWRPSDLPDTSA
;
A
#
# COMPACT_ATOMS: atom_id res chain seq x y z
N MET A 1 -3.91 -12.86 -23.32
CA MET A 1 -4.93 -12.79 -22.24
C MET A 1 -5.88 -11.65 -22.55
N ARG A 2 -7.20 -11.88 -22.56
CA ARG A 2 -8.18 -10.78 -22.69
C ARG A 2 -8.40 -10.14 -21.32
N PRO A 3 -8.21 -8.82 -21.13
CA PRO A 3 -8.36 -8.17 -19.82
C PRO A 3 -9.79 -8.18 -19.25
N ASN A 4 -10.79 -8.49 -20.07
CA ASN A 4 -12.21 -8.23 -19.77
C ASN A 4 -13.01 -9.41 -19.18
N ALA A 5 -12.38 -10.39 -18.53
CA ALA A 5 -13.12 -11.53 -17.97
C ALA A 5 -12.68 -11.99 -16.57
N VAL A 6 -11.94 -11.15 -15.82
CA VAL A 6 -11.64 -11.46 -14.41
C VAL A 6 -12.88 -11.10 -13.56
N ASN A 7 -13.94 -11.89 -13.71
CA ASN A 7 -15.10 -11.84 -12.83
C ASN A 7 -14.63 -12.25 -11.42
N ALA A 8 -14.91 -11.43 -10.40
CA ALA A 8 -14.55 -11.69 -9.01
C ALA A 8 -14.96 -13.10 -8.53
N SER A 9 -16.04 -13.64 -9.10
CA SER A 9 -16.54 -14.99 -8.83
C SER A 9 -15.64 -16.09 -9.41
N ASN A 10 -15.03 -15.84 -10.57
CA ASN A 10 -14.05 -16.75 -11.18
C ASN A 10 -12.71 -16.66 -10.42
N LEU A 11 -12.30 -15.45 -10.04
CA LEU A 11 -11.11 -15.25 -9.21
C LEU A 11 -11.25 -15.94 -7.85
N ALA A 12 -12.39 -15.82 -7.18
CA ALA A 12 -12.68 -16.51 -5.91
C ALA A 12 -12.55 -18.03 -6.02
N ARG A 13 -13.10 -18.59 -7.11
CA ARG A 13 -13.04 -20.03 -7.39
C ARG A 13 -11.61 -20.51 -7.61
N ARG A 14 -10.77 -19.70 -8.25
CA ARG A 14 -9.38 -20.04 -8.58
C ARG A 14 -8.40 -19.78 -7.44
N SER A 15 -8.63 -18.76 -6.61
CA SER A 15 -7.76 -18.42 -5.46
C SER A 15 -8.19 -19.09 -4.16
N GLY A 16 -9.39 -19.67 -4.11
CA GLY A 16 -9.97 -20.19 -2.87
C GLY A 16 -10.24 -19.10 -1.83
N LEU A 17 -10.21 -17.83 -2.22
CA LEU A 17 -10.56 -16.72 -1.35
C LEU A 17 -12.07 -16.47 -1.40
N PRO A 18 -12.68 -16.03 -0.28
CA PRO A 18 -14.08 -15.64 -0.27
C PRO A 18 -14.33 -14.49 -1.25
N ILE A 19 -15.47 -14.51 -1.95
CA ILE A 19 -15.87 -13.41 -2.87
C ILE A 19 -15.91 -12.06 -2.14
N TRP A 20 -16.40 -12.03 -0.89
CA TRP A 20 -16.44 -10.79 -0.10
C TRP A 20 -15.04 -10.24 0.19
N HIS A 21 -14.05 -11.11 0.35
CA HIS A 21 -12.66 -10.76 0.63
C HIS A 21 -11.99 -10.19 -0.62
N ILE A 22 -12.23 -10.81 -1.78
CA ILE A 22 -11.80 -10.27 -3.09
C ILE A 22 -12.45 -8.92 -3.37
N ARG A 23 -13.75 -8.76 -3.11
CA ARG A 23 -14.43 -7.46 -3.25
C ARG A 23 -13.80 -6.41 -2.35
N ARG A 24 -13.45 -6.79 -1.12
CA ARG A 24 -12.77 -5.89 -0.18
C ARG A 24 -11.40 -5.44 -0.70
N MET A 25 -10.62 -6.35 -1.28
CA MET A 25 -9.35 -6.02 -1.95
C MET A 25 -9.55 -5.10 -3.16
N LEU A 26 -10.57 -5.36 -3.98
CA LEU A 26 -10.90 -4.52 -5.14
C LEU A 26 -11.33 -3.10 -4.72
N ILE A 27 -11.87 -2.93 -3.52
CA ILE A 27 -12.25 -1.63 -2.94
C ILE A 27 -11.04 -0.94 -2.27
N GLY A 28 -9.88 -1.59 -2.18
CA GLY A 28 -8.63 -1.00 -1.67
C GLY A 28 -8.25 -1.41 -0.25
N ALA A 29 -8.84 -2.48 0.31
CA ALA A 29 -8.36 -3.00 1.58
C ALA A 29 -6.95 -3.61 1.46
N PRO A 30 -6.12 -3.48 2.50
CA PRO A 30 -4.75 -3.96 2.47
C PRO A 30 -4.67 -5.47 2.28
N MET A 31 -3.82 -5.88 1.33
CA MET A 31 -3.57 -7.29 1.01
C MET A 31 -2.47 -7.86 1.92
N HIS A 32 -2.73 -9.03 2.52
CA HIS A 32 -1.76 -9.72 3.35
C HIS A 32 -0.96 -10.77 2.55
N ALA A 33 0.17 -11.23 3.09
CA ALA A 33 1.03 -12.22 2.42
C ALA A 33 0.30 -13.53 2.04
N ASN A 34 -0.62 -14.01 2.88
CA ASN A 34 -1.45 -15.19 2.58
C ASN A 34 -2.36 -14.96 1.35
N ASP A 35 -2.89 -13.75 1.20
CA ASP A 35 -3.74 -13.38 0.07
C ASP A 35 -2.91 -13.29 -1.23
N ALA A 36 -1.72 -12.71 -1.14
CA ALA A 36 -0.79 -12.58 -2.25
C ALA A 36 -0.37 -13.95 -2.82
N VAL A 37 -0.10 -14.94 -1.96
CA VAL A 37 0.25 -16.31 -2.39
C VAL A 37 -0.92 -16.99 -3.11
N ARG A 38 -2.15 -16.80 -2.62
CA ARG A 38 -3.37 -17.35 -3.23
C ARG A 38 -3.67 -16.72 -4.58
N LEU A 39 -3.48 -15.41 -4.71
CA LEU A 39 -3.65 -14.69 -5.96
C LEU A 39 -2.55 -15.00 -6.98
N ALA A 40 -1.31 -15.13 -6.53
CA ALA A 40 -0.19 -15.58 -7.36
C ALA A 40 -0.47 -16.92 -8.00
N SER A 41 -0.93 -17.89 -7.21
CA SER A 41 -1.31 -19.23 -7.69
C SER A 41 -2.50 -19.17 -8.65
N ALA A 42 -3.50 -18.33 -8.37
CA ALA A 42 -4.70 -18.21 -9.19
C ALA A 42 -4.47 -17.49 -10.52
N LEU A 43 -3.55 -16.52 -10.57
CA LEU A 43 -3.32 -15.67 -11.75
C LEU A 43 -2.03 -16.02 -12.49
N ASN A 44 -1.30 -17.04 -12.02
CA ASN A 44 0.02 -17.41 -12.51
C ASN A 44 1.00 -16.23 -12.48
N THR A 45 0.94 -15.45 -11.39
CA THR A 45 1.84 -14.32 -11.11
C THR A 45 2.68 -14.63 -9.87
N SER A 46 3.57 -13.73 -9.45
CA SER A 46 4.37 -13.93 -8.23
C SER A 46 3.70 -13.29 -7.01
N ALA A 47 3.85 -13.90 -5.83
CA ALA A 47 3.34 -13.32 -4.58
C ALA A 47 4.04 -12.00 -4.24
N LEU A 48 5.34 -11.91 -4.56
CA LEU A 48 6.14 -10.70 -4.38
C LEU A 48 5.61 -9.54 -5.22
N TYR A 49 5.14 -9.80 -6.45
CA TYR A 49 4.52 -8.77 -7.29
C TYR A 49 3.34 -8.08 -6.59
N TRP A 50 2.46 -8.85 -5.95
CA TRP A 50 1.31 -8.32 -5.22
C TRP A 50 1.71 -7.51 -3.98
N LEU A 51 2.72 -7.97 -3.24
CA LEU A 51 3.22 -7.24 -2.06
C LEU A 51 3.90 -5.92 -2.44
N VAL A 52 4.67 -5.90 -3.52
CA VAL A 52 5.28 -4.66 -4.02
C VAL A 52 4.20 -3.68 -4.48
N LEU A 53 3.13 -4.16 -5.11
CA LEU A 53 2.01 -3.33 -5.49
C LEU A 53 1.32 -2.71 -4.27
N GLN A 54 1.08 -3.51 -3.22
CA GLN A 54 0.52 -3.02 -1.97
C GLN A 54 1.44 -1.97 -1.32
N ALA A 55 2.74 -2.24 -1.21
CA ALA A 55 3.69 -1.31 -0.59
C ALA A 55 3.76 0.03 -1.34
N ARG A 56 3.68 0.01 -2.68
CA ARG A 56 3.61 1.23 -3.49
C ARG A 56 2.31 2.00 -3.24
N TYR A 57 1.18 1.30 -3.18
CA TYR A 57 -0.11 1.91 -2.89
C TYR A 57 -0.12 2.55 -1.49
N ASP A 58 0.36 1.83 -0.47
CA ASP A 58 0.44 2.35 0.90
C ASP A 58 1.33 3.60 0.97
N LEU A 59 2.48 3.60 0.27
CA LEU A 59 3.34 4.75 0.17
C LEU A 59 2.64 5.95 -0.50
N GLU A 60 1.95 5.73 -1.62
CA GLU A 60 1.19 6.78 -2.30
C GLU A 60 0.02 7.31 -1.45
N GLN A 61 -0.66 6.45 -0.68
CA GLN A 61 -1.70 6.87 0.25
C GLN A 61 -1.12 7.74 1.35
N VAL A 62 -0.01 7.33 1.98
CA VAL A 62 0.66 8.14 3.02
C VAL A 62 1.15 9.47 2.45
N LEU A 63 1.72 9.48 1.24
CA LEU A 63 2.14 10.73 0.59
C LEU A 63 0.95 11.65 0.28
N ARG A 64 -0.20 11.09 -0.10
CA ARG A 64 -1.43 11.84 -0.38
C ARG A 64 -2.10 12.36 0.89
N GLU A 65 -2.12 11.56 1.96
CA GLU A 65 -2.60 11.96 3.28
C GLU A 65 -1.67 12.98 3.93
N SER A 66 -0.36 12.91 3.66
CA SER A 66 0.62 13.92 4.08
C SER A 66 0.52 15.23 3.28
N ALA A 67 -0.32 15.27 2.24
CA ALA A 67 -0.51 16.44 1.37
C ALA A 67 -1.85 17.18 1.61
N PRO A 68 -2.16 17.50 2.88
CA PRO A 68 -2.56 18.86 3.20
C PRO A 68 -1.85 19.32 4.48
N GLY A 69 -0.73 20.02 4.34
CA GLY A 69 -0.14 20.77 5.45
C GLY A 69 0.95 20.07 6.25
N VAL A 70 1.74 19.16 5.66
CA VAL A 70 3.10 18.92 6.18
C VAL A 70 3.92 20.19 5.93
N THR A 71 3.72 21.14 6.83
CA THR A 71 4.78 22.03 7.25
C THR A 71 5.80 21.07 7.83
N VAL A 72 6.82 20.73 7.05
CA VAL A 72 8.07 20.25 7.61
C VAL A 72 8.47 21.36 8.55
N THR A 73 8.09 21.26 9.83
CA THR A 73 8.64 22.09 10.87
C THR A 73 10.11 21.73 10.88
N LYS A 74 10.87 22.54 10.16
CA LYS A 74 12.31 22.71 10.27
C LYS A 74 12.57 23.20 11.70
N GLY A 75 12.36 22.29 12.65
CA GLY A 75 12.34 22.52 14.09
C GLY A 75 13.46 21.76 14.77
N TRP A 76 14.55 21.49 14.06
CA TRP A 76 15.81 21.10 14.67
C TRP A 76 16.87 22.05 14.14
N TRP A 77 17.40 22.83 15.07
CA TRP A 77 18.38 23.91 14.93
C TRP A 77 17.83 25.34 14.74
N ARG A 78 17.70 26.05 15.87
CA ARG A 78 17.67 27.51 15.95
C ARG A 78 19.02 27.99 16.52
N PRO A 79 19.78 28.85 15.81
CA PRO A 79 21.05 29.41 16.31
C PRO A 79 20.91 30.38 17.50
N SER A 80 19.72 30.54 18.07
CA SER A 80 19.42 31.49 19.15
C SER A 80 19.79 30.99 20.56
N ASP A 81 20.15 29.72 20.72
CA ASP A 81 20.47 29.11 22.02
C ASP A 81 21.98 29.12 22.35
N LEU A 82 22.79 29.90 21.62
CA LEU A 82 24.16 30.16 22.05
C LEU A 82 24.13 31.02 23.31
N PRO A 83 24.69 30.58 24.45
CA PRO A 83 24.94 31.51 25.54
C PRO A 83 25.88 32.59 25.01
N ASP A 84 25.50 33.85 25.17
CA ASP A 84 26.35 35.00 24.90
C ASP A 84 27.71 34.75 25.55
N THR A 85 28.68 34.36 24.73
CA THR A 85 30.08 34.28 25.15
C THR A 85 30.63 35.70 25.02
N SER A 86 30.16 36.56 25.92
CA SER A 86 30.88 37.76 26.29
C SER A 86 31.92 37.37 27.31
N ALA A 87 33.17 37.21 26.85
CA ALA A 87 34.38 37.19 27.66
C ALA A 87 35.57 37.67 26.82
#